data_AF-A0A4R2P5N1-F1
#
_entry.id   AF-A0A4R2P5N1-F1
#
_cell.length_a   1.000
_cell.length_b   1.000
_cell.length_c   1.000
_cell.angle_alpha   90.00
_cell.angle_beta   90.00
_cell.angle_gamma   90.00
#
_symmetry.space_group_name_H-M   'P 1'
#
loop_
_entity.id
_entity.type
_entity.pdbx_description
1 polymer ?
#
loop_
_entity_poly.entity_id
_entity_poly.type
_entity_poly.pdbx_seq_one_letter_code
_entity_poly.pdbx_strand_id
1 'polypeptide(L)'
;MCVQFGDAAGDELTTFNAKAFRLGSGGGYGGTSLYGFFLGEELTRPEPAVASTILAELAARLANGTLDTVIHHSGSWHDIDEVSRALLSRRFKGKAVLTID
;
A
#
# COMPACT_ATOMS: atom_id res chain seq x y z
N MET A 1 4.46 11.96 8.36
CA MET A 1 4.43 10.48 8.27
C MET A 1 5.41 10.08 7.17
N CYS A 2 6.44 9.31 7.50
CA CYS A 2 7.36 8.76 6.49
C CYS A 2 6.88 7.33 6.22
N VAL A 3 6.33 7.07 5.04
CA VAL A 3 5.90 5.72 4.64
C VAL A 3 6.98 5.16 3.74
N GLN A 4 7.73 4.20 4.24
CA GLN A 4 8.64 3.42 3.41
C GLN A 4 7.87 2.22 2.87
N PHE A 5 7.56 2.24 1.58
CA PHE A 5 7.14 1.04 0.86
C PHE A 5 8.42 0.25 0.53
N GLY A 6 8.84 -0.59 1.46
CA GLY A 6 9.96 -1.51 1.26
C GLY A 6 9.51 -2.74 0.49
N ASP A 7 10.43 -3.31 -0.29
CA ASP A 7 10.28 -4.66 -0.82
C ASP A 7 10.55 -5.65 0.32
N ALA A 8 9.51 -6.00 1.06
CA ALA A 8 9.59 -7.00 2.12
C ALA A 8 9.81 -8.43 1.59
N ALA A 9 9.86 -8.62 0.27
CA ALA A 9 10.04 -9.91 -0.38
C ALA A 9 11.48 -10.18 -0.85
N GLY A 10 12.39 -9.21 -0.74
CA GLY A 10 13.81 -9.41 -1.04
C GLY A 10 14.57 -10.05 0.13
N ASP A 11 15.51 -10.94 -0.17
CA ASP A 11 16.43 -11.53 0.82
C ASP A 11 17.49 -10.54 1.35
N GLU A 12 17.56 -9.34 0.76
CA GLU A 12 18.49 -8.31 1.18
C GLU A 12 18.03 -7.67 2.51
N LEU A 13 18.96 -7.59 3.47
CA LEU A 13 18.71 -6.94 4.74
C LEU A 13 18.35 -5.47 4.53
N THR A 14 17.07 -5.15 4.71
CA THR A 14 16.61 -3.76 4.70
C THR A 14 17.07 -3.05 5.98
N THR A 15 17.92 -2.04 5.83
CA THR A 15 18.41 -1.20 6.96
C THR A 15 17.89 0.23 6.82
N PHE A 16 17.79 0.95 7.94
CA PHE A 16 17.45 2.38 7.94
C PHE A 16 18.26 3.14 9.00
N ASN A 17 18.44 4.44 8.78
CA ASN A 17 19.18 5.29 9.71
C ASN A 17 18.33 5.62 10.96
N ALA A 18 18.52 4.87 12.05
CA ALA A 18 17.82 5.11 13.30
C ALA A 18 18.08 6.48 13.95
N LYS A 19 19.15 7.20 13.57
CA LYS A 19 19.37 8.60 14.01
C LYS A 19 18.37 9.56 13.36
N ALA A 20 18.03 9.34 12.08
CA ALA A 20 17.00 10.11 11.38
C ALA A 20 15.61 9.88 11.97
N PHE A 21 15.39 8.73 12.60
CA PHE A 21 14.17 8.42 13.33
C PHE A 21 14.09 9.10 14.73
N ARG A 22 15.20 9.65 15.23
CA ARG A 22 15.29 10.22 16.58
C ARG A 22 15.62 11.71 16.65
N LEU A 23 15.98 12.37 15.53
CA LEU A 23 16.66 13.68 15.61
C LEU A 23 16.18 14.69 14.56
N GLY A 24 15.39 15.66 15.02
CA GLY A 24 15.67 17.07 14.75
C GLY A 24 16.67 17.58 15.80
N SER A 25 17.46 18.61 15.49
CA SER A 25 18.41 19.21 16.42
C SER A 25 17.70 20.04 17.50
N GLY A 26 17.75 19.62 18.76
CA GLY A 26 17.39 20.45 19.92
C GLY A 26 16.34 19.85 20.86
N GLY A 27 16.80 19.02 21.81
CA GLY A 27 16.09 18.77 23.08
C GLY A 27 14.74 18.04 23.00
N GLY A 28 14.79 16.71 23.12
CA GLY A 28 13.64 15.87 23.50
C GLY A 28 12.72 15.45 22.35
N TYR A 29 12.98 14.28 21.76
CA TYR A 29 12.06 13.63 20.82
C TYR A 29 11.64 12.27 21.38
N GLY A 30 10.45 12.22 21.97
CA GLY A 30 9.69 11.00 22.21
C GLY A 30 8.50 10.93 21.24
N GLY A 31 7.99 9.74 20.95
CA GLY A 31 6.74 9.56 20.20
C GLY A 31 6.87 9.32 18.69
N THR A 32 8.07 9.09 18.14
CA THR A 32 8.20 8.60 16.76
C THR A 32 7.88 7.11 16.70
N SER A 33 6.99 6.72 15.79
CA SER A 33 6.55 5.32 15.60
C SER A 33 7.00 4.76 14.25
N LEU A 34 7.56 3.54 14.30
CA LEU A 34 7.79 2.71 13.13
C LEU A 34 6.67 1.69 13.10
N TYR A 35 5.95 1.64 11.99
CA TYR A 35 4.78 0.77 11.86
C TYR A 35 4.94 -0.16 10.68
N GLY A 36 5.01 -1.46 10.95
CA GLY A 36 4.91 -2.47 9.92
C GLY A 36 3.44 -2.58 9.49
N PHE A 37 3.15 -2.16 8.26
CA PHE A 37 1.81 -2.26 7.70
C PHE A 37 1.72 -3.47 6.78
N PHE A 38 1.01 -4.51 7.22
CA PHE A 38 0.66 -5.64 6.36
C PHE A 38 -0.85 -5.79 6.33
N LEU A 39 -1.46 -5.41 5.20
CA LEU A 39 -2.92 -5.27 5.09
C LEU A 39 -3.69 -6.50 5.58
N GLY A 40 -3.20 -7.72 5.30
CA GLY A 40 -3.87 -8.96 5.75
C GLY A 40 -3.99 -9.08 7.26
N GLU A 41 -2.96 -8.69 8.01
CA GLU A 41 -2.96 -8.69 9.49
C GLU A 41 -3.74 -7.50 10.04
N GLU A 42 -3.70 -6.34 9.36
CA GLU A 42 -4.47 -5.16 9.77
C GLU A 42 -5.97 -5.41 9.73
N LEU A 43 -6.45 -6.15 8.73
CA LEU A 43 -7.88 -6.44 8.54
C LEU A 43 -8.42 -7.51 9.51
N THR A 44 -7.57 -8.29 10.16
CA THR A 44 -7.96 -9.37 11.10
C THR A 44 -7.84 -8.96 12.56
N ARG A 45 -7.34 -7.75 12.87
CA ARG A 45 -7.17 -7.28 14.24
C ARG A 45 -8.50 -7.12 14.99
N PRO A 46 -8.55 -7.43 16.31
CA PRO A 46 -9.79 -7.39 17.10
C PRO A 46 -10.46 -6.01 17.27
N GLU A 47 -9.79 -4.89 16.97
CA GLU A 47 -10.33 -3.51 17.10
C GLU A 47 -9.83 -2.56 15.99
N PRO A 48 -10.49 -1.40 15.73
CA PRO A 48 -11.93 -1.14 15.67
C PRO A 48 -12.40 -0.86 14.23
N ALA A 49 -11.50 -0.79 13.25
CA ALA A 49 -11.87 -0.52 11.88
C ALA A 49 -12.22 -1.84 11.19
N VAL A 50 -13.48 -2.26 11.32
CA VAL A 50 -14.01 -3.39 10.57
C VAL A 50 -13.74 -3.14 9.09
N ALA A 51 -13.14 -4.11 8.38
CA ALA A 51 -12.80 -3.99 6.97
C ALA A 51 -13.95 -3.41 6.12
N SER A 52 -15.19 -3.75 6.48
CA SER A 52 -16.42 -3.24 5.87
C SER A 52 -16.62 -1.72 6.06
N THR A 53 -16.29 -1.16 7.22
CA THR A 53 -16.38 0.28 7.49
C THR A 53 -15.37 1.05 6.64
N ILE A 54 -14.12 0.55 6.56
CA ILE A 54 -13.10 1.16 5.69
C ILE A 54 -13.55 1.11 4.23
N LEU A 55 -14.07 -0.03 3.78
CA LEU A 55 -14.56 -0.20 2.42
C LEU A 55 -15.74 0.74 2.10
N ALA A 56 -16.68 0.89 3.03
CA ALA A 56 -17.81 1.80 2.88
C ALA A 56 -17.35 3.27 2.74
N GLU A 57 -16.38 3.69 3.54
CA GLU A 57 -15.77 5.02 3.45
C GLU A 57 -15.08 5.23 2.09
N LEU A 58 -14.28 4.26 1.63
CA LEU A 58 -13.62 4.34 0.32
C LEU A 58 -14.63 4.40 -0.83
N ALA A 59 -15.71 3.62 -0.76
CA ALA A 59 -16.78 3.64 -1.75
C ALA A 59 -17.51 4.98 -1.76
N ALA A 60 -17.79 5.57 -0.59
CA ALA A 60 -18.39 6.90 -0.48
C ALA A 60 -17.48 7.98 -1.09
N ARG A 61 -16.18 7.90 -0.85
CA ARG A 61 -15.19 8.82 -1.44
C ARG A 61 -15.03 8.67 -2.95
N LEU A 62 -15.15 7.45 -3.47
CA LEU A 62 -15.19 7.22 -4.91
C LEU A 62 -16.47 7.83 -5.51
N ALA A 63 -17.62 7.57 -4.90
CA ALA A 63 -18.91 8.05 -5.37
C ALA A 63 -19.03 9.59 -5.35
N ASN A 64 -18.39 10.25 -4.37
CA ASN A 64 -18.39 11.71 -4.26
C ASN A 64 -17.22 12.39 -4.99
N GLY A 65 -16.37 11.63 -5.69
CA GLY A 65 -15.25 12.15 -6.49
C GLY A 65 -14.03 12.65 -5.68
N THR A 66 -13.97 12.37 -4.38
CA THR A 66 -12.81 12.74 -3.51
C THR A 66 -11.74 11.65 -3.45
N LEU A 67 -11.94 10.55 -4.17
CA LEU A 67 -10.96 9.50 -4.39
C LEU A 67 -10.88 9.19 -5.90
N ASP A 68 -9.72 9.47 -6.49
CA ASP A 68 -9.41 9.10 -7.87
C ASP A 68 -8.66 7.76 -7.88
N THR A 69 -9.25 6.76 -8.54
CA THR A 69 -8.68 5.41 -8.67
C THR A 69 -8.13 5.21 -10.07
N VAL A 70 -6.81 5.03 -10.20
CA VAL A 70 -6.16 4.87 -11.50
C VAL A 70 -6.12 3.40 -11.92
N ILE A 71 -6.93 3.04 -12.91
CA ILE A 71 -6.82 1.78 -13.66
C ILE A 71 -6.02 2.08 -14.93
N HIS A 72 -4.84 1.50 -15.04
CA HIS A 72 -3.94 1.73 -16.17
C HIS A 72 -4.07 0.65 -17.26
N HIS A 73 -4.53 -0.55 -16.89
CA HIS A 73 -4.77 -1.65 -17.82
C HIS A 73 -6.04 -2.40 -17.44
N SER A 74 -6.86 -2.74 -18.44
CA SER A 74 -7.99 -3.65 -18.31
C SER A 74 -7.92 -4.68 -19.44
N GLY A 75 -8.09 -5.97 -19.15
CA GLY A 75 -7.89 -7.05 -20.14
C GLY A 75 -8.50 -8.41 -19.74
N SER A 76 -8.27 -9.44 -20.56
CA SER A 76 -8.71 -10.80 -20.26
C SER A 76 -7.78 -11.45 -19.22
N TRP A 77 -8.33 -12.28 -18.32
CA TRP A 77 -7.52 -13.04 -17.38
C TRP A 77 -6.55 -14.01 -18.07
N HIS A 78 -6.82 -14.40 -19.32
CA HIS A 78 -5.92 -15.23 -20.12
C HIS A 78 -4.57 -14.55 -20.41
N ASP A 79 -4.48 -13.23 -20.30
CA ASP A 79 -3.26 -12.44 -20.54
C ASP A 79 -2.39 -12.28 -19.26
N ILE A 80 -2.67 -13.04 -18.19
CA ILE A 80 -2.07 -12.87 -16.86
C ILE A 80 -0.54 -12.89 -16.86
N ASP A 81 0.14 -13.71 -17.68
CA ASP A 81 1.60 -13.75 -17.72
C ASP A 81 2.20 -12.42 -18.19
N GLU A 82 1.70 -11.90 -19.32
CA GLU A 82 2.17 -10.62 -19.88
C GLU A 82 1.88 -9.47 -18.92
N VAL A 83 0.66 -9.42 -18.39
CA VAL A 83 0.20 -8.37 -17.47
C VAL A 83 0.99 -8.41 -16.16
N SER A 84 1.28 -9.60 -15.62
CA SER A 84 2.08 -9.76 -14.40
C SER A 84 3.52 -9.29 -14.59
N ARG A 85 4.15 -9.65 -15.72
CA ARG A 85 5.50 -9.15 -16.06
C ARG A 85 5.50 -7.63 -16.21
N ALA A 86 4.47 -7.05 -16.82
CA ALA A 86 4.32 -5.60 -16.94
C ALA A 86 4.17 -4.91 -15.58
N LEU A 87 3.40 -5.48 -14.66
CA LEU A 87 3.26 -5.00 -13.29
C LEU A 87 4.60 -5.04 -12.54
N LEU A 88 5.28 -6.19 -12.54
CA LEU A 88 6.56 -6.38 -11.85
C LEU A 88 7.68 -5.49 -12.41
N SER A 89 7.67 -5.26 -13.73
CA SER A 89 8.60 -4.32 -14.40
C SER A 89 8.19 -2.84 -14.26
N ARG A 90 7.17 -2.54 -13.43
CA ARG A 90 6.67 -1.17 -13.17
C ARG A 90 6.25 -0.43 -14.45
N ARG A 91 5.81 -1.14 -15.49
CA ARG A 91 5.29 -0.53 -16.72
C ARG A 91 3.88 0.06 -16.55
N PHE A 92 3.18 -0.31 -15.47
CA PHE A 92 1.88 0.25 -15.16
C PHE A 92 1.92 1.29 -14.04
N LYS A 93 1.32 2.45 -14.29
CA LYS A 93 1.14 3.53 -13.30
C LYS A 93 -0.26 3.47 -12.70
N GLY A 94 -0.60 2.36 -12.06
CA GLY A 94 -1.94 2.14 -11.51
C GLY A 94 -2.25 0.65 -11.33
N LYS A 95 -3.54 0.31 -11.28
CA LYS A 95 -3.98 -1.09 -11.27
C LYS A 95 -4.06 -1.66 -12.67
N ALA A 96 -3.77 -2.96 -12.78
CA ALA A 96 -4.20 -3.79 -13.89
C ALA A 96 -5.39 -4.62 -13.42
N VAL A 97 -6.50 -4.56 -14.15
CA VAL A 97 -7.75 -5.25 -13.83
C VAL A 97 -8.01 -6.31 -14.90
N LEU A 98 -8.20 -7.55 -14.49
CA LEU A 98 -8.44 -8.65 -15.42
C LEU A 98 -9.85 -9.18 -15.24
N THR A 99 -10.55 -9.35 -16.36
CA THR A 99 -11.90 -9.91 -16.41
C THR A 99 -11.82 -11.42 -16.60
N ILE A 100 -12.53 -12.15 -15.73
CA ILE A 100 -12.67 -13.60 -15.79
C ILE A 100 -13.93 -13.92 -16.59
N ASP A 101 -13.82 -14.90 -17.50
CA ASP A 101 -14.89 -15.49 -18.31
C ASP A 101 -15.16 -16.96 -17.94
#